data_AF-A0A5M7BE63-F1
#
_entry.id   AF-A0A5M7BE63-F1
#
_cell.length_a   1.000
_cell.length_b   1.000
_cell.length_c   1.000
_cell.angle_alpha   90.00
_cell.angle_beta   90.00
_cell.angle_gamma   90.00
#
_symmetry.space_group_name_H-M   'P 1'
#
loop_
_entity.id
_entity.type
_entity.pdbx_description
1 polymer ?
#
loop_
_entity_poly.entity_id
_entity_poly.type
_entity_poly.pdbx_seq_one_letter_code
_entity_poly.pdbx_strand_id
1 'polypeptide(L)'
;MKIFLLLLCALSFSESQAQPGGGGGRGGRTMGGGQGQDQSERQRPKMVEFNASNIVGTFNYDDNEAVDKIKLKSKKEAALILDVRQAIMTYNQAVNEIALNNKDNFDTLNVYMNALMKSSRPQRGQQRGSGDYGMQEDNQDNPMRQAKRLAEEKMEPAKKGIQEEEEKLNTKLEGILNEKQFKKWLKYQIAVKKDLEPQAESENNNNRSLGGGQGGSSRGGGRMGY
;
A
#
# COMPACT_ATOMS: atom_id res chain seq x y z
N MET A 1 -37.23 -6.01 21.46
CA MET A 1 -37.89 -4.80 21.97
C MET A 1 -37.43 -4.55 23.38
N LYS A 2 -36.91 -3.34 23.64
CA LYS A 2 -36.77 -2.71 24.97
C LYS A 2 -35.75 -3.35 25.91
N ILE A 3 -34.54 -2.80 25.93
CA ILE A 3 -34.02 -2.06 27.09
C ILE A 3 -32.99 -1.08 26.53
N PHE A 4 -33.47 0.14 26.29
CA PHE A 4 -32.67 1.35 26.19
C PHE A 4 -32.66 1.95 27.61
N LEU A 5 -31.55 2.60 27.97
CA LEU A 5 -31.48 3.71 28.95
C LEU A 5 -31.82 3.42 30.41
N LEU A 6 -30.76 3.15 31.19
CA LEU A 6 -30.48 3.66 32.55
C LEU A 6 -28.94 3.52 32.64
N LEU A 7 -28.10 4.51 32.94
CA LEU A 7 -28.28 5.65 33.81
C LEU A 7 -27.09 6.58 33.56
N LEU A 8 -27.36 7.77 33.04
CA LEU A 8 -26.47 8.91 33.00
C LEU A 8 -26.59 9.57 34.39
N CYS A 9 -25.57 9.47 35.26
CA CYS A 9 -25.41 10.31 36.47
C CYS A 9 -24.16 9.91 37.28
N ALA A 10 -23.01 10.50 36.94
CA ALA A 10 -21.96 10.83 37.90
C ALA A 10 -21.00 11.83 37.24
N LEU A 11 -21.49 13.07 37.11
CA LEU A 11 -20.66 14.26 36.93
C LEU A 11 -19.80 14.46 38.18
N SER A 12 -18.65 15.13 37.96
CA SER A 12 -17.93 15.97 38.92
C SER A 12 -16.83 15.30 39.75
N PHE A 13 -15.61 15.27 39.19
CA PHE A 13 -14.42 15.70 39.93
C PHE A 13 -13.53 16.51 38.99
N SER A 14 -13.63 17.83 39.13
CA SER A 14 -12.62 18.78 38.70
C SER A 14 -11.75 19.05 39.92
N GLU A 15 -10.47 18.69 39.91
CA GLU A 15 -9.44 19.44 40.65
C GLU A 15 -8.10 19.42 39.90
N SER A 16 -7.63 20.64 39.68
CA SER A 16 -6.42 21.06 38.98
C SER A 16 -5.15 20.77 39.78
N GLN A 17 -4.06 20.35 39.12
CA GLN A 17 -2.69 20.57 39.62
C GLN A 17 -1.74 20.87 38.45
N ALA A 18 -1.22 22.09 38.49
CA ALA A 18 0.11 22.57 38.08
C ALA A 18 0.60 22.39 36.62
N GLN A 19 0.51 23.49 35.87
CA GLN A 19 1.43 23.83 34.78
C GLN A 19 2.82 24.20 35.35
N PRO A 20 3.93 23.67 34.82
CA PRO A 20 5.24 24.29 34.96
C PRO A 20 5.31 25.55 34.10
N GLY A 21 5.50 26.68 34.78
CA GLY A 21 5.55 28.03 34.20
C GLY A 21 6.73 28.29 33.27
N GLY A 22 6.55 29.36 32.49
CA GLY A 22 7.49 29.84 31.50
C GLY A 22 8.83 30.31 32.06
N GLY A 23 9.87 30.10 31.25
CA GLY A 23 11.16 30.75 31.35
C GLY A 23 11.51 31.37 30.01
N GLY A 24 11.18 32.65 29.83
CA GLY A 24 11.77 33.46 28.77
C GLY A 24 13.24 33.72 29.07
N GLY A 25 14.12 33.44 28.11
CA GLY A 25 15.55 33.67 28.23
C GLY A 25 16.21 33.82 26.88
N ARG A 26 16.17 35.05 26.34
CA ARG A 26 17.07 35.52 25.28
C ARG A 26 18.52 35.28 25.73
N GLY A 27 19.27 34.53 24.95
CA GLY A 27 20.71 34.36 25.13
C GLY A 27 21.33 33.86 23.84
N GLY A 28 21.64 34.79 22.94
CA GLY A 28 22.35 34.48 21.71
C GLY A 28 23.76 33.96 22.02
N ARG A 29 24.11 32.81 21.45
CA ARG A 29 25.46 32.44 21.02
C ARG A 29 25.34 31.57 19.77
N THR A 30 25.18 32.24 18.64
CA THR A 30 25.70 31.74 17.36
C THR A 30 27.22 31.77 17.47
N MET A 31 27.87 30.61 17.40
CA MET A 31 29.25 30.38 16.94
C MET A 31 29.58 28.93 17.28
N GLY A 32 29.02 28.01 16.50
CA GLY A 32 29.39 26.62 16.45
C GLY A 32 29.43 26.24 14.98
N GLY A 33 30.56 26.49 14.33
CA GLY A 33 30.89 25.98 13.01
C GLY A 33 30.97 24.45 13.07
N GLY A 34 29.80 23.82 13.01
CA GLY A 34 29.68 22.39 12.75
C GLY A 34 29.69 22.19 11.26
N GLN A 35 30.76 21.57 10.77
CA GLN A 35 30.87 21.01 9.42
C GLN A 35 29.53 20.44 8.97
N GLY A 36 28.93 21.09 7.97
CA GLY A 36 27.75 20.59 7.29
C GLY A 36 28.13 19.30 6.59
N GLN A 37 27.73 18.21 7.24
CA GLN A 37 27.78 16.82 6.82
C GLN A 37 27.53 16.65 5.33
N ASP A 38 28.28 15.70 4.76
CA ASP A 38 27.96 15.00 3.52
C ASP A 38 26.47 15.06 3.19
N GLN A 39 26.18 15.78 2.11
CA GLN A 39 24.96 15.57 1.35
C GLN A 39 25.06 14.16 0.78
N SER A 40 24.75 13.17 1.61
CA SER A 40 24.25 11.90 1.12
C SER A 40 23.11 12.25 0.19
N GLU A 41 23.32 11.98 -1.10
CA GLU A 41 22.27 11.97 -2.11
C GLU A 41 21.19 11.05 -1.58
N ARG A 42 20.21 11.61 -0.85
CA ARG A 42 18.95 10.93 -0.58
C ARG A 42 18.33 10.73 -1.95
N GLN A 43 18.61 9.58 -2.55
CA GLN A 43 18.01 9.15 -3.79
C GLN A 43 16.52 9.36 -3.64
N ARG A 44 15.94 10.12 -4.57
CA ARG A 44 14.50 10.42 -4.52
C ARG A 44 13.77 9.08 -4.50
N PRO A 45 12.76 8.88 -3.64
CA PRO A 45 11.94 7.68 -3.69
C PRO A 45 11.47 7.47 -5.13
N LYS A 46 11.70 6.27 -5.67
CA LYS A 46 11.28 5.94 -7.02
C LYS A 46 9.76 6.04 -7.07
N MET A 47 9.25 6.89 -7.95
CA MET A 47 7.81 7.02 -8.12
C MET A 47 7.30 5.75 -8.78
N VAL A 48 6.30 5.13 -8.17
CA VAL A 48 5.64 3.98 -8.80
C VAL A 48 4.91 4.49 -10.05
N GLU A 49 5.18 3.83 -11.17
CA GLU A 49 4.55 4.18 -12.44
C GLU A 49 3.08 3.76 -12.43
N PHE A 50 2.23 4.62 -12.98
CA PHE A 50 0.83 4.30 -13.22
C PHE A 50 0.75 3.25 -14.32
N ASN A 51 0.01 2.17 -14.04
CA ASN A 51 -0.28 1.09 -14.98
C ASN A 51 -1.78 0.78 -14.94
N ALA A 52 -2.49 1.18 -15.99
CA ALA A 52 -3.92 0.97 -16.15
C ALA A 52 -4.32 -0.51 -16.08
N SER A 53 -3.57 -1.38 -16.75
CA SER A 53 -3.81 -2.84 -16.77
C SER A 53 -3.76 -3.43 -15.35
N ASN A 54 -2.77 -3.04 -14.54
CA ASN A 54 -2.69 -3.49 -13.16
C ASN A 54 -3.86 -2.96 -12.31
N ILE A 55 -4.26 -1.70 -12.51
CA ILE A 55 -5.35 -1.06 -11.76
C ILE A 55 -6.70 -1.72 -12.05
N VAL A 56 -6.96 -2.11 -13.30
CA VAL A 56 -8.18 -2.85 -13.65
C VAL A 56 -8.12 -4.33 -13.28
N GLY A 57 -6.96 -4.82 -12.83
CA GLY A 57 -6.77 -6.22 -12.48
C GLY A 57 -6.61 -7.13 -13.70
N THR A 58 -6.01 -6.66 -14.77
CA THR A 58 -5.60 -7.52 -15.89
C THR A 58 -4.40 -8.35 -15.50
N PHE A 59 -4.61 -9.65 -15.28
CA PHE A 59 -3.54 -10.62 -15.07
C PHE A 59 -4.02 -12.02 -15.45
N ASN A 60 -3.07 -12.91 -15.71
CA ASN A 60 -3.35 -14.31 -15.97
C ASN A 60 -2.86 -15.15 -14.79
N TYR A 61 -3.61 -16.18 -14.43
CA TYR A 61 -3.12 -17.21 -13.51
C TYR A 61 -2.23 -18.21 -14.25
N ASP A 62 -1.16 -18.65 -13.60
CA ASP A 62 -0.46 -19.86 -14.00
C ASP A 62 -1.28 -21.06 -13.52
N ASP A 63 -1.76 -21.87 -14.46
CA ASP A 63 -2.63 -23.00 -14.18
C ASP A 63 -1.91 -24.12 -13.42
N ASN A 64 -0.60 -24.31 -13.64
CA ASN A 64 0.22 -25.25 -12.88
C ASN A 64 0.42 -24.75 -11.45
N GLU A 65 0.77 -23.47 -11.30
CA GLU A 65 0.94 -22.88 -9.96
C GLU A 65 -0.37 -22.94 -9.18
N ALA A 66 -1.50 -22.60 -9.81
CA ALA A 66 -2.81 -22.65 -9.18
C ALA A 66 -3.14 -24.05 -8.65
N VAL A 67 -2.96 -25.09 -9.49
CA VAL A 67 -3.15 -26.51 -9.14
C VAL A 67 -2.27 -26.89 -7.93
N ASP A 68 -1.03 -26.45 -7.90
CA ASP A 68 -0.09 -26.69 -6.80
C ASP A 68 -0.47 -25.97 -5.50
N LYS A 69 -1.03 -24.75 -5.59
CA LYS A 69 -1.45 -23.97 -4.42
C LYS A 69 -2.71 -24.56 -3.77
N ILE A 70 -3.64 -25.06 -4.58
CA ILE A 70 -4.85 -25.75 -4.08
C ILE A 70 -4.56 -27.19 -3.61
N LYS A 71 -3.36 -27.72 -3.91
CA LYS A 71 -2.85 -29.04 -3.50
C LYS A 71 -3.54 -30.21 -4.22
N LEU A 72 -3.89 -30.05 -5.48
CA LEU A 72 -4.26 -31.17 -6.35
C LEU A 72 -2.97 -31.82 -6.86
N LYS A 73 -2.69 -33.06 -6.43
CA LYS A 73 -1.37 -33.69 -6.70
C LYS A 73 -1.45 -35.15 -7.13
N SER A 74 -2.61 -35.79 -6.99
CA SER A 74 -2.71 -37.23 -7.19
C SER A 74 -3.17 -37.57 -8.62
N LYS A 75 -2.66 -38.68 -9.18
CA LYS A 75 -3.18 -39.24 -10.45
C LYS A 75 -4.67 -39.54 -10.39
N LYS A 76 -5.22 -39.75 -9.18
CA LYS A 76 -6.66 -39.99 -8.96
C LYS A 76 -7.50 -38.73 -9.18
N GLU A 77 -6.89 -37.55 -9.13
CA GLU A 77 -7.52 -36.25 -9.37
C GLU A 77 -7.26 -35.73 -10.79
N ALA A 78 -6.75 -36.56 -11.71
CA ALA A 78 -6.34 -36.12 -13.04
C ALA A 78 -7.47 -35.41 -13.82
N ALA A 79 -8.70 -35.92 -13.75
CA ALA A 79 -9.85 -35.27 -14.38
C ALA A 79 -10.14 -33.90 -13.76
N LEU A 80 -10.16 -33.81 -12.43
CA LEU A 80 -10.37 -32.55 -11.71
C LEU A 80 -9.26 -31.52 -12.01
N ILE A 81 -8.02 -31.96 -12.14
CA ILE A 81 -6.91 -31.08 -12.55
C ILE A 81 -7.16 -30.50 -13.94
N LEU A 82 -7.63 -31.32 -14.89
CA LEU A 82 -7.98 -30.83 -16.23
C LEU A 82 -9.12 -29.81 -16.17
N ASP A 83 -10.17 -30.07 -15.38
CA ASP A 83 -11.31 -29.17 -15.24
C ASP A 83 -10.89 -27.81 -14.64
N VAL A 84 -10.04 -27.81 -13.62
CA VAL A 84 -9.48 -26.59 -13.01
C VAL A 84 -8.64 -25.82 -14.03
N ARG A 85 -7.71 -26.50 -14.72
CA ARG A 85 -6.87 -25.87 -15.74
C ARG A 85 -7.71 -25.26 -16.85
N GLN A 86 -8.72 -25.98 -17.33
CA GLN A 86 -9.61 -25.48 -18.36
C GLN A 86 -10.41 -24.25 -17.90
N ALA A 87 -10.89 -24.24 -16.65
CA ALA A 87 -11.56 -23.08 -16.08
C ALA A 87 -10.63 -21.84 -16.03
N ILE A 88 -9.40 -22.04 -15.58
CA ILE A 88 -8.37 -20.98 -15.52
C ILE A 88 -8.00 -20.48 -16.92
N MET A 89 -7.80 -21.39 -17.89
CA MET A 89 -7.49 -21.03 -19.26
C MET A 89 -8.60 -20.19 -19.89
N THR A 90 -9.87 -20.56 -19.69
CA THR A 90 -11.02 -19.80 -20.18
C THR A 90 -11.05 -18.39 -19.57
N TYR A 91 -10.82 -18.25 -18.26
CA TYR A 91 -10.70 -16.94 -17.62
C TYR A 91 -9.55 -16.11 -18.22
N ASN A 92 -8.35 -16.69 -18.32
CA ASN A 92 -7.18 -15.99 -18.86
C ASN A 92 -7.44 -15.51 -20.30
N GLN A 93 -8.08 -16.32 -21.14
CA GLN A 93 -8.48 -15.92 -22.49
C GLN A 93 -9.42 -14.72 -22.46
N ALA A 94 -10.49 -14.77 -21.67
CA ALA A 94 -11.46 -13.68 -21.56
C ALA A 94 -10.81 -12.37 -21.04
N VAL A 95 -9.95 -12.45 -20.03
CA VAL A 95 -9.21 -11.29 -19.52
C VAL A 95 -8.26 -10.71 -20.56
N ASN A 96 -7.55 -11.56 -21.31
CA ASN A 96 -6.68 -11.12 -22.40
C ASN A 96 -7.46 -10.42 -23.52
N GLU A 97 -8.66 -10.92 -23.85
CA GLU A 97 -9.54 -10.27 -24.83
C GLU A 97 -10.03 -8.90 -24.34
N ILE A 98 -10.45 -8.80 -23.07
CA ILE A 98 -10.83 -7.50 -22.47
C ILE A 98 -9.64 -6.54 -22.52
N ALA A 99 -8.44 -7.00 -22.16
CA ALA A 99 -7.23 -6.18 -22.18
C ALA A 99 -6.87 -5.72 -23.60
N LEU A 100 -6.95 -6.61 -24.58
CA LEU A 100 -6.67 -6.29 -25.98
C LEU A 100 -7.65 -5.23 -26.51
N ASN A 101 -8.94 -5.39 -26.21
CA ASN A 101 -9.98 -4.45 -26.63
C ASN A 101 -9.84 -3.06 -25.98
N ASN A 102 -9.14 -2.96 -24.85
CA ASN A 102 -8.91 -1.72 -24.12
C ASN A 102 -7.47 -1.20 -24.22
N LYS A 103 -6.63 -1.84 -25.04
CA LYS A 103 -5.19 -1.56 -25.09
C LYS A 103 -4.89 -0.09 -25.35
N ASP A 104 -5.54 0.50 -26.35
CA ASP A 104 -5.28 1.90 -26.71
C ASP A 104 -5.68 2.88 -25.59
N ASN A 105 -6.77 2.59 -24.88
CA ASN A 105 -7.19 3.36 -23.71
C ASN A 105 -6.14 3.24 -22.58
N PHE A 106 -5.67 2.02 -22.31
CA PHE A 106 -4.66 1.78 -21.27
C PHE A 106 -3.34 2.46 -21.58
N ASP A 107 -2.84 2.34 -22.81
CA ASP A 107 -1.59 2.97 -23.24
C ASP A 107 -1.69 4.50 -23.15
N THR A 108 -2.82 5.07 -23.61
CA THR A 108 -3.06 6.52 -23.54
C THR A 108 -3.09 7.01 -22.09
N LEU A 109 -3.82 6.31 -21.20
CA LEU A 109 -3.88 6.66 -19.77
C LEU A 109 -2.52 6.50 -19.10
N ASN A 110 -1.76 5.46 -19.44
CA ASN A 110 -0.40 5.25 -18.92
C ASN A 110 0.51 6.42 -19.26
N VAL A 111 0.53 6.85 -20.53
CA VAL A 111 1.35 7.99 -20.95
C VAL A 111 0.90 9.28 -20.25
N TYR A 112 -0.41 9.57 -20.29
CA TYR A 112 -0.97 10.80 -19.75
C TYR A 112 -0.74 10.92 -18.23
N MET A 113 -1.10 9.89 -17.46
CA MET A 113 -0.99 9.90 -16.00
C MET A 113 0.47 9.97 -15.56
N ASN A 114 1.36 9.20 -16.20
CA ASN A 114 2.78 9.25 -15.85
C ASN A 114 3.42 10.60 -16.20
N ALA A 115 3.03 11.23 -17.31
CA ALA A 115 3.48 12.58 -17.65
C ALA A 115 3.00 13.62 -16.62
N LEU A 116 1.71 13.58 -16.25
CA LEU A 116 1.11 14.48 -15.27
C LEU A 116 1.74 14.32 -13.89
N MET A 117 2.00 13.09 -13.45
CA MET A 117 2.70 12.83 -12.19
C MET A 117 4.14 13.34 -12.20
N LYS A 118 4.84 13.25 -13.34
CA LYS A 118 6.20 13.78 -13.49
C LYS A 118 6.23 15.31 -13.47
N SER A 119 5.27 15.97 -14.14
CA SER A 119 5.19 17.44 -14.20
C SER A 119 4.72 18.08 -12.90
N SER A 120 3.90 17.37 -12.11
CA SER A 120 3.40 17.83 -10.81
C SER A 120 4.41 17.68 -9.68
N ARG A 121 5.66 17.28 -9.98
CA ARG A 121 6.71 17.18 -8.97
C ARG A 121 7.20 18.57 -8.57
N PRO A 122 7.21 18.91 -7.27
CA PRO A 122 7.85 20.13 -6.81
C PRO A 122 9.35 20.07 -7.15
N GLN A 123 9.82 20.98 -8.00
CA GLN A 123 11.24 21.17 -8.26
C GLN A 123 11.89 21.77 -7.00
N ARG A 124 12.77 21.01 -6.33
CA ARG A 124 13.60 21.58 -5.25
C ARG A 124 14.50 22.66 -5.85
N GLY A 125 14.27 23.91 -5.45
CA GLY A 125 15.10 25.07 -5.83
C GLY A 125 14.36 26.40 -5.77
N GLN A 126 13.04 26.41 -5.94
CA GLN A 126 12.25 27.63 -5.73
C GLN A 126 11.80 27.73 -4.27
N GLN A 127 12.67 28.26 -3.42
CA GLN A 127 12.20 29.00 -2.25
C GLN A 127 11.34 30.17 -2.75
N ARG A 128 10.03 29.98 -2.73
CA ARG A 128 9.07 31.06 -2.48
C ARG A 128 8.43 30.63 -1.16
N GLY A 129 8.91 31.10 -0.02
CA GLY A 129 8.77 32.50 0.36
C GLY A 129 7.32 32.70 0.78
N SER A 130 7.01 32.36 2.04
CA SER A 130 5.80 32.71 2.79
C SER A 130 4.43 32.29 2.24
N GLY A 131 3.59 31.76 3.13
CA GLY A 131 2.14 31.72 2.95
C GLY A 131 1.59 30.32 2.76
N ASP A 132 1.12 29.74 3.85
CA ASP A 132 -0.19 29.07 3.86
C ASP A 132 -0.42 28.03 2.75
N TYR A 133 0.37 26.96 2.73
CA TYR A 133 -0.10 25.69 2.16
C TYR A 133 -1.05 25.03 3.15
N GLY A 134 -2.16 25.72 3.41
CA GLY A 134 -3.35 25.13 3.96
C GLY A 134 -3.77 23.98 3.04
N MET A 135 -4.01 22.84 3.67
CA MET A 135 -4.70 21.68 3.14
C MET A 135 -6.09 22.10 2.63
N GLN A 136 -6.18 22.69 1.44
CA GLN A 136 -7.43 22.77 0.68
C GLN A 136 -7.47 21.58 -0.27
N GLU A 137 -7.72 20.40 0.30
CA GLU A 137 -8.00 19.15 -0.43
C GLU A 137 -9.35 19.16 -1.16
N ASP A 138 -10.15 20.23 -1.00
CA ASP A 138 -11.54 20.33 -1.48
C ASP A 138 -11.75 21.18 -2.74
N ASN A 139 -10.70 21.69 -3.38
CA ASN A 139 -10.88 22.37 -4.68
C ASN A 139 -11.07 21.34 -5.80
N GLN A 140 -12.28 21.33 -6.39
CA GLN A 140 -12.66 20.53 -7.56
C GLN A 140 -11.76 20.78 -8.80
N ASP A 141 -10.96 21.85 -8.77
CA ASP A 141 -10.08 22.29 -9.85
C ASP A 141 -8.66 21.70 -9.80
N ASN A 142 -8.38 20.73 -8.91
CA ASN A 142 -7.07 20.06 -8.93
C ASN A 142 -6.94 19.17 -10.18
N PRO A 143 -6.00 19.48 -11.11
CA PRO A 143 -5.86 18.76 -12.38
C PRO A 143 -5.51 17.27 -12.18
N MET A 144 -4.81 16.92 -11.10
CA MET A 144 -4.50 15.53 -10.76
C MET A 144 -5.76 14.75 -10.34
N ARG A 145 -6.70 15.38 -9.62
CA ARG A 145 -7.97 14.73 -9.23
C ARG A 145 -8.87 14.54 -10.45
N GLN A 146 -8.96 15.53 -11.34
CA GLN A 146 -9.73 15.42 -12.57
C GLN A 146 -9.17 14.31 -13.48
N ALA A 147 -7.84 14.26 -13.63
CA ALA A 147 -7.17 13.20 -14.37
C ALA A 147 -7.45 11.80 -13.80
N LYS A 148 -7.40 11.64 -12.47
CA LYS A 148 -7.76 10.38 -11.80
C LYS A 148 -9.21 9.97 -12.07
N ARG A 149 -10.17 10.89 -11.93
CA ARG A 149 -11.59 10.61 -12.19
C ARG A 149 -11.84 10.18 -13.63
N LEU A 150 -11.23 10.88 -14.59
CA LEU A 150 -11.33 10.50 -16.01
C LEU A 150 -10.70 9.15 -16.28
N ALA A 151 -9.54 8.86 -15.67
CA ALA A 151 -8.91 7.56 -15.79
C ALA A 151 -9.81 6.45 -15.22
N GLU A 152 -10.38 6.67 -14.03
CA GLU A 152 -11.34 5.75 -13.40
C GLU A 152 -12.56 5.51 -14.30
N GLU A 153 -13.20 6.55 -14.80
CA GLU A 153 -14.36 6.46 -15.69
C GLU A 153 -14.06 5.65 -16.96
N LYS A 154 -12.90 5.87 -17.58
CA LYS A 154 -12.49 5.16 -18.79
C LYS A 154 -12.10 3.70 -18.54
N MET A 155 -11.61 3.40 -17.34
CA MET A 155 -11.21 2.05 -16.95
C MET A 155 -12.35 1.21 -16.38
N GLU A 156 -13.41 1.85 -15.87
CA GLU A 156 -14.51 1.19 -15.16
C GLU A 156 -15.17 0.06 -15.96
N PRO A 157 -15.46 0.17 -17.27
CA PRO A 157 -16.06 -0.92 -18.03
C PRO A 157 -15.16 -2.16 -18.09
N ALA A 158 -13.84 -1.96 -18.30
CA ALA A 158 -12.89 -3.06 -18.34
C ALA A 158 -12.74 -3.72 -16.95
N LYS A 159 -12.70 -2.91 -15.89
CA LYS A 159 -12.65 -3.38 -14.51
C LYS A 159 -13.86 -4.26 -14.16
N LYS A 160 -15.07 -3.82 -14.52
CA LYS A 160 -16.29 -4.61 -14.31
C LYS A 160 -16.26 -5.91 -15.10
N GLY A 161 -15.87 -5.86 -16.38
CA GLY A 161 -15.74 -7.08 -17.20
C GLY A 161 -14.79 -8.10 -16.58
N ILE A 162 -13.64 -7.66 -16.07
CA ILE A 162 -12.68 -8.55 -15.39
C ILE A 162 -13.27 -9.12 -14.09
N GLN A 163 -13.98 -8.31 -13.30
CA GLN A 163 -14.65 -8.76 -12.08
C GLN A 163 -15.72 -9.82 -12.37
N GLU A 164 -16.52 -9.63 -13.43
CA GLU A 164 -17.52 -10.61 -13.86
C GLU A 164 -16.87 -11.93 -14.30
N GLU A 165 -15.76 -11.90 -15.03
CA GLU A 165 -15.01 -13.12 -15.39
C GLU A 165 -14.38 -13.80 -14.16
N GLU A 166 -13.91 -13.03 -13.19
CA GLU A 166 -13.38 -13.55 -11.92
C GLU A 166 -14.49 -14.24 -11.09
N GLU A 167 -15.69 -13.66 -11.06
CA GLU A 167 -16.86 -14.27 -10.43
C GLU A 167 -17.26 -15.59 -11.12
N LYS A 168 -17.31 -15.61 -12.46
CA LYS A 168 -17.57 -16.84 -13.23
C LYS A 168 -16.55 -17.94 -12.93
N LEU A 169 -15.26 -17.59 -12.88
CA LEU A 169 -14.20 -18.52 -12.50
C LEU A 169 -14.42 -19.06 -11.09
N ASN A 170 -14.70 -18.18 -10.13
CA ASN A 170 -14.92 -18.56 -8.74
C ASN A 170 -16.12 -19.49 -8.57
N THR A 171 -17.26 -19.18 -9.21
CA THR A 171 -18.44 -20.06 -9.19
C THR A 171 -18.15 -21.42 -9.81
N LYS A 172 -17.42 -21.47 -10.93
CA LYS A 172 -17.05 -22.73 -11.57
C LYS A 172 -16.12 -23.57 -10.68
N LEU A 173 -15.13 -22.94 -10.05
CA LEU A 173 -14.20 -23.63 -9.16
C LEU A 173 -14.86 -24.09 -7.86
N GLU A 174 -15.78 -23.31 -7.30
CA GLU A 174 -16.59 -23.71 -6.14
C GLU A 174 -17.41 -24.97 -6.43
N GLY A 175 -17.95 -25.10 -7.64
CA GLY A 175 -18.73 -26.27 -8.05
C GLY A 175 -17.93 -27.56 -8.24
N ILE A 176 -16.62 -27.48 -8.48
CA ILE A 176 -15.78 -28.67 -8.74
C ILE A 176 -14.79 -28.99 -7.61
N LEU A 177 -14.39 -27.99 -6.83
CA LEU A 177 -13.44 -28.16 -5.72
C LEU A 177 -14.17 -28.46 -4.41
N ASN A 178 -13.51 -29.19 -3.50
CA ASN A 178 -14.00 -29.23 -2.12
C ASN A 178 -13.72 -27.90 -1.40
N GLU A 179 -14.44 -27.66 -0.30
CA GLU A 179 -14.35 -26.43 0.49
C GLU A 179 -12.91 -26.05 0.88
N LYS A 180 -12.08 -27.03 1.26
CA LYS A 180 -10.68 -26.80 1.64
C LYS A 180 -9.82 -26.37 0.44
N GLN A 181 -10.06 -26.94 -0.73
CA GLN A 181 -9.37 -26.58 -1.97
C GLN A 181 -9.83 -25.21 -2.47
N PHE A 182 -11.14 -24.95 -2.48
CA PHE A 182 -11.68 -23.66 -2.87
C PHE A 182 -11.20 -22.52 -1.95
N LYS A 183 -11.13 -22.75 -0.65
CA LYS A 183 -10.53 -21.76 0.28
C LYS A 183 -9.06 -21.47 -0.01
N LYS A 184 -8.29 -22.46 -0.50
CA LYS A 184 -6.90 -22.22 -0.92
C LYS A 184 -6.83 -21.46 -2.24
N TRP A 185 -7.77 -21.71 -3.15
CA TRP A 185 -7.92 -20.95 -4.38
C TRP A 185 -8.14 -19.47 -4.08
N LEU A 186 -9.11 -19.13 -3.23
CA LEU A 186 -9.38 -17.74 -2.85
C LEU A 186 -8.16 -17.06 -2.21
N LYS A 187 -7.40 -17.79 -1.38
CA LYS A 187 -6.14 -17.28 -0.81
C LYS A 187 -5.08 -17.02 -1.88
N TYR A 188 -4.98 -17.89 -2.88
CA TYR A 188 -4.07 -17.69 -4.01
C TYR A 188 -4.47 -16.47 -4.84
N GLN A 189 -5.76 -16.32 -5.16
CA GLN A 189 -6.30 -15.14 -5.86
C GLN A 189 -5.98 -13.84 -5.13
N ILE A 190 -6.19 -13.77 -3.81
CA ILE A 190 -5.84 -12.60 -3.00
C ILE A 190 -4.33 -12.29 -3.08
N ALA A 191 -3.48 -13.33 -3.02
CA ALA A 191 -2.03 -13.14 -3.10
C ALA A 191 -1.61 -12.58 -4.45
N VAL A 192 -2.12 -13.14 -5.55
CA VAL A 192 -1.82 -12.64 -6.91
C VAL A 192 -2.27 -11.19 -7.08
N LYS A 193 -3.47 -10.83 -6.61
CA LYS A 193 -3.98 -9.45 -6.71
C LYS A 193 -3.15 -8.45 -5.91
N LYS A 194 -2.67 -8.86 -4.74
CA LYS A 194 -1.79 -8.03 -3.91
C LYS A 194 -0.46 -7.73 -4.63
N ASP A 195 0.04 -8.64 -5.44
CA ASP A 195 1.29 -8.45 -6.19
C ASP A 195 1.12 -7.46 -7.37
N LEU A 196 -0.14 -7.17 -7.77
CA LEU A 196 -0.45 -6.16 -8.80
C LEU A 196 -0.54 -4.75 -8.24
N GLU A 197 -0.78 -4.60 -6.93
CA GLU A 197 -0.86 -3.30 -6.30
C GLU A 197 0.52 -2.62 -6.35
N PRO A 198 0.58 -1.32 -6.69
CA PRO A 198 1.83 -0.58 -6.74
C PRO A 198 2.49 -0.57 -5.35
N GLN A 199 3.52 -1.39 -5.17
CA GLN A 199 4.31 -1.40 -3.95
C GLN A 199 5.17 -0.14 -3.92
N ALA A 200 4.82 0.80 -3.05
CA ALA A 200 5.77 1.83 -2.67
C ALA A 200 6.99 1.12 -2.09
N GLU A 201 8.19 1.42 -2.60
CA GLU A 201 9.44 1.01 -1.98
C GLU A 201 9.38 1.52 -0.54
N SER A 202 9.07 0.63 0.41
CA SER A 202 9.25 0.98 1.81
C SER A 202 10.74 1.09 1.99
N GLU A 203 11.22 2.30 2.28
CA GLU A 203 12.55 2.49 2.84
C GLU A 203 12.56 1.63 4.11
N ASN A 204 13.07 0.41 3.99
CA ASN A 204 13.32 -0.48 5.09
C ASN A 204 14.52 0.11 5.84
N ASN A 205 14.28 1.25 6.49
CA ASN A 205 15.19 1.93 7.39
C ASN A 205 15.17 1.18 8.72
N ASN A 206 15.43 -0.13 8.65
CA ASN A 206 15.83 -0.95 9.78
C ASN A 206 17.30 -0.67 10.09
N ASN A 207 17.66 0.61 10.22
CA ASN A 207 18.84 0.99 10.98
C ASN A 207 18.43 1.01 12.46
N ARG A 208 18.12 -0.18 12.99
CA ARG A 208 18.24 -0.42 14.43
C ARG A 208 19.72 -0.32 14.74
N SER A 209 20.19 0.89 15.03
CA SER A 209 21.40 1.12 15.79
C SER A 209 21.15 0.62 17.22
N LEU A 210 21.10 -0.70 17.37
CA LEU A 210 21.39 -1.39 18.62
C LEU A 210 22.89 -1.22 18.82
N GLY A 211 23.26 -0.08 19.39
CA GLY A 211 24.60 0.20 19.87
C GLY A 211 24.93 -0.77 21.00
N GLY A 212 25.44 -1.94 20.62
CA GLY A 212 26.21 -2.80 21.49
C GLY A 212 27.56 -2.13 21.76
N GLY A 213 27.64 -1.41 22.89
CA GLY A 213 28.89 -0.93 23.47
C GLY A 213 29.12 -1.65 24.80
N GLN A 214 29.80 -2.79 24.72
CA GLN A 214 30.29 -3.57 25.86
C GLN A 214 31.64 -3.00 26.34
N GLY A 215 31.76 -2.82 27.67
CA GLY A 215 33.02 -2.56 28.39
C GLY A 215 32.97 -1.26 29.18
N GLY A 216 33.23 -1.19 30.48
CA GLY A 216 33.72 -2.14 31.46
C GLY A 216 34.06 -1.35 32.75
N SER A 217 34.24 -2.07 33.86
CA SER A 217 34.85 -1.61 35.13
C SER A 217 34.05 -0.63 36.00
N SER A 218 33.47 -1.14 37.10
CA SER A 218 34.21 -1.09 38.38
C SER A 218 33.48 -1.88 39.46
N ARG A 219 34.05 -3.03 39.80
CA ARG A 219 33.74 -3.81 41.02
C ARG A 219 35.00 -3.72 41.88
N GLY A 220 34.89 -3.00 43.00
CA GLY A 220 35.88 -2.91 44.07
C GLY A 220 35.32 -1.90 45.07
N GLY A 221 34.99 -2.22 46.31
CA GLY A 221 35.57 -3.21 47.20
C GLY A 221 36.28 -2.48 48.34
N GLY A 222 35.52 -2.07 49.37
CA GLY A 222 35.97 -2.02 50.77
C GLY A 222 36.85 -0.86 51.29
N ARG A 223 36.34 -0.25 52.37
CA ARG A 223 36.98 -0.07 53.70
C ARG A 223 37.64 1.27 54.07
N MET A 224 37.45 1.60 55.37
CA MET A 224 38.00 2.66 56.24
C MET A 224 37.35 4.05 56.07
N GLY A 225 36.89 4.76 57.11
CA GLY A 225 37.10 4.66 58.55
C GLY A 225 37.53 6.03 59.06
N TYR A 226 36.71 6.66 59.89
CA TYR A 226 36.95 7.52 61.07
C TYR A 226 35.63 8.19 61.44
#